data_AF-A0A7S1CTU6-F1
#
_entry.id   AF-A0A7S1CTU6-F1
#
_cell.length_a   1.000
_cell.length_b   1.000
_cell.length_c   1.000
_cell.angle_alpha   90.00
_cell.angle_beta   90.00
_cell.angle_gamma   90.00
#
_symmetry.space_group_name_H-M   'P 1'
#
loop_
_entity.id
_entity.type
_entity.pdbx_description
1 polymer ?
#
loop_
_entity_poly.entity_id
_entity_poly.type
_entity_poly.pdbx_seq_one_letter_code
_entity_poly.pdbx_strand_id
1 'polypeptide(L)'
;DEAAYLRQLALEKFKPSIFSGIFSSGGSGAPKWLNSLIEDADGRSLIYDLSFRHQNCLLLTFAVQKILMQPGRDEEVASQGVDLSSYFGVFHRILMVRLRAIASTNDTERLKELSRLIQHGAFSNVTGYLHVRQVLTQLEAVSQPWSCRFKRLREDLEMASKDGIACKMSRFFSPPDDASFAASTLIADILATASGGHVAPSSDVIKLYRQYKSRGSGCIPSVKLLHHPMMVKVLL
;
A
#
# COMPACT_ATOMS: atom_id res chain seq x y z
N ASP A 1 15.59 19.55 32.44
CA ASP A 1 14.41 18.68 32.40
C ASP A 1 14.88 17.23 32.27
N GLU A 2 14.83 16.46 33.36
CA GLU A 2 15.48 15.14 33.47
C GLU A 2 14.90 14.12 32.46
N ALA A 3 13.60 14.22 32.15
CA ALA A 3 12.93 13.36 31.18
C ALA A 3 13.49 13.53 29.76
N ALA A 4 13.82 14.77 29.35
CA ALA A 4 14.40 15.05 28.04
C ALA A 4 15.81 14.43 27.89
N TYR A 5 16.62 14.49 28.96
CA TYR A 5 17.95 13.88 28.98
C TYR A 5 17.88 12.35 28.90
N LEU A 6 16.94 11.73 29.64
CA LEU A 6 16.72 10.28 29.58
C LEU A 6 16.26 9.82 28.19
N ARG A 7 15.37 10.59 27.55
CA ARG A 7 14.94 10.34 26.17
C ARG A 7 16.12 10.39 25.20
N GLN A 8 16.95 11.42 25.29
CA GLN A 8 18.12 11.56 24.43
C GLN A 8 19.12 10.41 24.65
N LEU A 9 19.38 10.05 25.91
CA LEU A 9 20.26 8.94 26.25
C LEU A 9 19.73 7.62 25.70
N ALA A 10 18.42 7.37 25.77
CA ALA A 10 17.79 6.20 25.18
C ALA A 10 17.99 6.17 23.66
N LEU A 11 17.77 7.30 22.97
CA LEU A 11 17.98 7.40 21.52
C LEU A 11 19.44 7.17 21.08
N GLU A 12 20.42 7.55 21.91
CA GLU A 12 21.85 7.39 21.61
C GLU A 12 22.39 5.99 21.94
N LYS A 13 21.89 5.38 23.01
CA LYS A 13 22.43 4.11 23.54
C LYS A 13 21.61 2.88 23.15
N PHE A 14 20.47 3.06 22.48
CA PHE A 14 19.65 1.92 22.06
C PHE A 14 20.41 1.00 21.10
N LYS A 15 20.50 -0.28 21.46
CA LYS A 15 21.11 -1.33 20.63
C LYS A 15 20.07 -2.43 20.36
N PRO A 16 19.55 -2.53 19.12
CA PRO A 16 18.54 -3.54 18.76
C PRO A 16 18.98 -4.98 19.03
N SER A 17 20.29 -5.27 18.92
CA SER A 17 20.85 -6.61 19.08
C SER A 17 20.63 -7.20 20.48
N ILE A 18 20.60 -6.35 21.51
CA ILE A 18 20.36 -6.76 22.91
C ILE A 18 18.96 -7.35 23.08
N PHE A 19 18.00 -6.89 22.27
CA PHE A 19 16.60 -7.27 22.37
C PHE A 19 16.19 -8.37 21.37
N SER A 20 17.15 -8.92 20.61
CA SER A 20 16.87 -9.93 19.60
C SER A 20 16.32 -11.24 20.18
N GLY A 21 16.76 -11.63 21.38
CA GLY A 21 16.32 -12.84 22.09
C GLY A 21 15.17 -12.64 23.10
N ILE A 22 14.55 -11.45 23.13
CA ILE A 22 13.58 -11.09 24.18
C ILE A 22 12.31 -11.94 24.15
N PHE A 23 11.97 -12.50 22.98
CA PHE A 23 10.81 -13.38 22.79
C PHE A 23 11.18 -14.87 22.74
N SER A 24 12.47 -15.22 22.72
CA SER A 24 12.95 -16.61 22.64
C SER A 24 13.22 -17.23 24.01
N SER A 25 13.36 -16.40 25.04
CA SER A 25 13.81 -16.80 26.37
C SER A 25 12.65 -17.15 27.30
N GLY A 26 11.80 -18.11 26.92
CA GLY A 26 10.89 -18.89 27.81
C GLY A 26 9.95 -18.16 28.78
N GLY A 27 9.96 -16.84 28.84
CA GLY A 27 9.17 -15.99 29.70
C GLY A 27 7.95 -15.47 28.95
N SER A 28 6.80 -15.49 29.62
CA SER A 28 5.51 -15.09 29.08
C SER A 28 5.50 -13.64 28.58
N GLY A 29 5.70 -13.48 27.27
CA GLY A 29 5.36 -12.27 26.53
C GLY A 29 6.27 -11.06 26.76
N ALA A 30 5.85 -9.93 26.20
CA ALA A 30 6.63 -8.70 26.21
C ALA A 30 6.94 -8.18 27.62
N PRO A 31 8.10 -7.52 27.83
CA PRO A 31 8.51 -7.06 29.14
C PRO A 31 7.47 -6.14 29.80
N LYS A 32 7.27 -6.29 31.12
CA LYS A 32 6.28 -5.49 31.86
C LYS A 32 6.53 -3.98 31.74
N TRP A 33 7.80 -3.56 31.73
CA TRP A 33 8.18 -2.15 31.57
C TRP A 33 7.71 -1.55 30.24
N LEU A 34 7.56 -2.37 29.19
CA LEU A 34 7.10 -1.91 27.89
C LEU A 34 5.64 -1.43 27.97
N ASN A 35 4.82 -2.03 28.82
CA ASN A 35 3.43 -1.62 29.00
C ASN A 35 3.36 -0.22 29.60
N SER A 36 4.14 0.03 30.66
CA SER A 36 4.24 1.34 31.29
C SER A 36 4.77 2.40 30.32
N LEU A 37 5.72 2.03 29.46
CA LEU A 37 6.24 2.94 28.44
C LEU A 37 5.20 3.27 27.36
N ILE A 38 4.32 2.33 27.02
CA ILE A 38 3.25 2.53 26.03
C ILE A 38 2.09 3.38 26.61
N GLU A 39 1.83 3.29 27.90
CA GLU A 39 0.78 4.07 28.57
C GLU A 39 1.12 5.57 28.58
N ASP A 40 2.41 5.89 28.74
CA ASP A 40 2.90 7.27 28.73
C ASP A 40 3.07 7.86 27.32
N ALA A 41 2.75 9.15 27.17
CA ALA A 41 2.81 9.84 25.88
C ALA A 41 4.25 10.08 25.40
N ASP A 42 5.15 10.45 26.31
CA ASP A 42 6.56 10.65 25.99
C ASP A 42 7.25 9.32 25.67
N GLY A 43 6.86 8.26 26.38
CA GLY A 43 7.25 6.88 26.08
C GLY A 43 6.83 6.41 24.69
N ARG A 44 5.58 6.64 24.27
CA ARG A 44 5.14 6.33 22.89
C ARG A 44 5.91 7.12 21.85
N SER A 45 6.13 8.40 22.09
CA SER A 45 6.91 9.26 21.19
C SER A 45 8.36 8.76 21.04
N LEU A 46 9.00 8.31 22.13
CA LEU A 46 10.31 7.65 22.08
C LEU A 46 10.27 6.34 21.28
N ILE A 47 9.21 5.53 21.42
CA ILE A 47 9.04 4.29 20.64
C ILE A 47 8.98 4.62 19.14
N TYR A 48 8.23 5.65 18.74
CA TYR A 48 8.15 6.06 17.34
C TYR A 48 9.51 6.50 16.78
N ASP A 49 10.25 7.34 17.52
CA ASP A 49 11.60 7.78 17.13
C ASP A 49 12.58 6.61 16.98
N LEU A 50 12.55 5.66 17.92
CA LEU A 50 13.39 4.46 17.88
C LEU A 50 12.99 3.55 16.73
N SER A 51 11.69 3.38 16.48
CA SER A 51 11.15 2.58 15.38
C SER A 51 11.61 3.11 14.03
N PHE A 52 11.68 4.44 13.88
CA PHE A 52 12.22 5.06 12.67
C PHE A 52 13.71 4.71 12.45
N ARG A 53 14.53 4.82 13.50
CA ARG A 53 15.98 4.52 13.43
C ARG A 53 16.29 3.03 13.31
N HIS A 54 15.41 2.16 13.81
CA HIS A 54 15.67 0.73 13.96
C HIS A 54 14.50 -0.13 13.47
N GLN A 55 14.14 0.00 12.20
CA GLN A 55 12.98 -0.65 11.57
C GLN A 55 12.96 -2.19 11.69
N ASN A 56 14.14 -2.82 11.81
CA ASN A 56 14.28 -4.28 11.93
C ASN A 56 14.24 -4.80 13.38
N CYS A 57 13.99 -3.95 14.37
CA CYS A 57 13.94 -4.38 15.76
C CYS A 57 12.57 -5.00 16.11
N LEU A 58 12.55 -6.31 16.40
CA LEU A 58 11.33 -7.04 16.74
C LEU A 58 10.58 -6.44 17.94
N LEU A 59 11.31 -5.95 18.95
CA LEU A 59 10.72 -5.31 20.12
C LEU A 59 9.94 -4.04 19.75
N LEU A 60 10.50 -3.21 18.87
CA LEU A 60 9.87 -1.97 18.44
C LEU A 60 8.67 -2.24 17.52
N THR A 61 8.79 -3.23 16.62
CA THR A 61 7.66 -3.73 15.82
C THR A 61 6.51 -4.18 16.72
N PHE A 62 6.81 -4.96 17.76
CA PHE A 62 5.82 -5.40 18.73
C PHE A 62 5.22 -4.23 19.52
N ALA A 63 6.03 -3.26 19.94
CA ALA A 63 5.57 -2.09 20.68
C ALA A 63 4.61 -1.24 19.85
N VAL A 64 4.93 -0.95 18.58
CA VAL A 64 4.06 -0.21 17.66
C VAL A 64 2.75 -0.96 17.42
N GLN A 65 2.80 -2.29 17.22
CA GLN A 65 1.59 -3.10 17.10
C GLN A 65 0.74 -3.05 18.39
N LYS A 66 1.36 -3.09 19.56
CA LYS A 66 0.66 -3.02 20.83
C LYS A 66 0.01 -1.66 21.06
N ILE A 67 0.66 -0.57 20.65
CA ILE A 67 0.06 0.78 20.65
C ILE A 67 -1.18 0.80 19.74
N LEU A 68 -1.10 0.20 18.55
CA LEU A 68 -2.24 0.09 17.65
C LEU A 68 -3.39 -0.73 18.26
N MET A 69 -3.13 -1.75 19.07
CA MET A 69 -4.22 -2.51 19.69
C MET A 69 -5.03 -1.70 20.72
N GLN A 70 -4.53 -0.54 21.17
CA GLN A 70 -5.26 0.33 22.09
C GLN A 70 -6.33 1.16 21.34
N PRO A 71 -7.54 1.33 21.91
CA PRO A 71 -8.60 2.10 21.29
C PRO A 71 -8.20 3.58 21.17
N GLY A 72 -8.43 4.18 19.99
CA GLY A 72 -8.23 5.62 19.75
C GLY A 72 -6.77 6.05 19.49
N ARG A 73 -5.81 5.11 19.46
CA ARG A 73 -4.39 5.41 19.15
C ARG A 73 -4.06 5.44 17.66
N ASP A 74 -5.07 5.19 16.84
CA ASP A 74 -5.00 5.03 15.39
C ASP A 74 -4.49 6.29 14.72
N GLU A 75 -5.07 7.42 15.11
CA GLU A 75 -4.78 8.74 14.56
C GLU A 75 -3.42 9.25 15.05
N GLU A 76 -3.05 8.93 16.29
CA GLU A 76 -1.73 9.25 16.86
C GLU A 76 -0.60 8.52 16.14
N VAL A 77 -0.77 7.23 15.83
CA VAL A 77 0.23 6.48 15.05
C VAL A 77 0.23 6.93 13.59
N ALA A 78 -0.95 7.26 13.04
CA ALA A 78 -1.09 7.76 11.68
C ALA A 78 -0.43 9.14 11.48
N SER A 79 -0.44 9.99 12.50
CA SER A 79 0.16 11.34 12.46
C SER A 79 1.69 11.30 12.43
N GLN A 80 2.31 10.18 12.85
CA GLN A 80 3.75 9.94 12.67
C GLN A 80 4.14 9.74 11.20
N GLY A 81 3.16 9.64 10.29
CA GLY A 81 3.39 9.78 8.86
C GLY A 81 3.99 8.55 8.15
N VAL A 82 4.83 8.82 7.16
CA VAL A 82 5.39 7.83 6.22
C VAL A 82 6.42 6.93 6.91
N ASP A 83 7.05 7.41 7.97
CA ASP A 83 8.16 6.75 8.64
C ASP A 83 7.77 5.42 9.32
N LEU A 84 6.57 5.35 9.89
CA LEU A 84 6.01 4.12 10.45
C LEU A 84 5.19 3.31 9.43
N SER A 85 5.00 3.82 8.21
CA SER A 85 4.25 3.11 7.16
C SER A 85 4.97 1.88 6.62
N SER A 86 6.25 1.71 6.96
CA SER A 86 7.00 0.45 6.77
C SER A 86 6.37 -0.73 7.53
N TYR A 87 5.72 -0.45 8.67
CA TYR A 87 4.94 -1.45 9.40
C TYR A 87 3.58 -1.65 8.74
N PHE A 88 3.36 -2.85 8.18
CA PHE A 88 2.12 -3.17 7.46
C PHE A 88 0.84 -2.88 8.25
N GLY A 89 0.80 -3.16 9.56
CA GLY A 89 -0.36 -2.88 10.40
C GLY A 89 -0.69 -1.39 10.51
N VAL A 90 0.35 -0.55 10.61
CA VAL A 90 0.21 0.92 10.61
C VAL A 90 -0.28 1.38 9.24
N PHE A 91 0.38 0.92 8.18
CA PHE A 91 0.02 1.25 6.81
C PHE A 91 -1.44 0.90 6.47
N HIS A 92 -1.85 -0.33 6.75
CA HIS A 92 -3.21 -0.79 6.47
C HIS A 92 -4.24 0.05 7.23
N ARG A 93 -3.96 0.43 8.47
CA ARG A 93 -4.88 1.25 9.26
C ARG A 93 -4.98 2.68 8.74
N ILE A 94 -3.85 3.31 8.44
CA ILE A 94 -3.82 4.63 7.79
C ILE A 94 -4.62 4.59 6.49
N LEU A 95 -4.44 3.55 5.68
CA LEU A 95 -5.20 3.33 4.47
C LEU A 95 -6.70 3.23 4.76
N MET A 96 -7.14 2.43 5.73
CA MET A 96 -8.56 2.31 6.08
C MET A 96 -9.18 3.64 6.53
N VAL A 97 -8.47 4.42 7.35
CA VAL A 97 -8.93 5.75 7.79
C VAL A 97 -9.12 6.68 6.60
N ARG A 98 -8.15 6.71 5.68
CA ARG A 98 -8.23 7.53 4.46
C ARG A 98 -9.33 7.07 3.52
N LEU A 99 -9.51 5.76 3.33
CA LEU A 99 -10.59 5.22 2.49
C LEU A 99 -11.97 5.53 3.07
N ARG A 100 -12.13 5.46 4.40
CA ARG A 100 -13.37 5.89 5.08
C ARG A 100 -13.64 7.37 4.88
N ALA A 101 -12.60 8.20 4.94
CA ALA A 101 -12.71 9.63 4.66
C ALA A 101 -13.12 9.90 3.19
N ILE A 102 -12.56 9.16 2.23
CA ILE A 102 -12.94 9.23 0.81
C ILE A 102 -14.40 8.82 0.59
N ALA A 103 -14.86 7.77 1.28
CA ALA A 103 -16.25 7.31 1.18
C ALA A 103 -17.25 8.34 1.71
N SER A 104 -16.86 9.12 2.73
CA SER A 104 -17.79 10.00 3.47
C SER A 104 -17.73 11.47 3.05
N THR A 105 -16.61 11.94 2.47
CA THR A 105 -16.43 13.36 2.14
C THR A 105 -17.14 13.73 0.83
N ASN A 106 -17.69 14.94 0.75
CA ASN A 106 -18.26 15.49 -0.50
C ASN A 106 -17.40 16.61 -1.10
N ASP A 107 -16.30 16.96 -0.43
CA ASP A 107 -15.36 17.97 -0.87
C ASP A 107 -14.40 17.39 -1.91
N THR A 108 -14.42 17.95 -3.12
CA THR A 108 -13.60 17.52 -4.24
C THR A 108 -12.11 17.76 -4.04
N GLU A 109 -11.72 18.84 -3.36
CA GLU A 109 -10.30 19.13 -3.11
C GLU A 109 -9.75 18.19 -2.05
N ARG A 110 -10.53 17.94 -0.99
CA ARG A 110 -10.19 16.93 0.02
C ARG A 110 -10.07 15.52 -0.58
N LEU A 111 -10.93 15.16 -1.53
CA LEU A 111 -10.82 13.89 -2.25
C LEU A 111 -9.50 13.78 -3.01
N LYS A 112 -9.10 14.83 -3.75
CA LYS A 112 -7.83 14.85 -4.48
C LYS A 112 -6.64 14.70 -3.55
N GLU A 113 -6.66 15.40 -2.41
CA GLU A 113 -5.58 15.33 -1.43
C GLU A 113 -5.46 13.93 -0.81
N LEU A 114 -6.59 13.34 -0.39
CA LEU A 114 -6.61 11.98 0.14
C LEU A 114 -6.12 10.96 -0.90
N SER A 115 -6.50 11.11 -2.18
CA SER A 115 -5.99 10.27 -3.27
C SER A 115 -4.48 10.37 -3.42
N ARG A 116 -3.91 11.59 -3.38
CA ARG A 116 -2.46 11.80 -3.45
C ARG A 116 -1.72 11.18 -2.27
N LEU A 117 -2.25 11.31 -1.06
CA LEU A 117 -1.66 10.73 0.13
C LEU A 117 -1.65 9.19 0.08
N ILE A 118 -2.72 8.58 -0.45
CA ILE A 118 -2.78 7.12 -0.68
C ILE A 118 -1.77 6.71 -1.75
N GLN A 119 -1.67 7.44 -2.86
CA GLN A 119 -0.69 7.18 -3.92
C GLN A 119 0.75 7.22 -3.38
N HIS A 120 1.10 8.29 -2.66
CA HIS A 120 2.43 8.42 -2.06
C HIS A 120 2.75 7.27 -1.11
N GLY A 121 1.78 6.86 -0.27
CA GLY A 121 1.96 5.71 0.63
C GLY A 121 2.02 4.37 -0.10
N ALA A 122 1.33 4.22 -1.23
CA ALA A 122 1.30 2.98 -2.01
C ALA A 122 2.62 2.74 -2.76
N PHE A 123 3.27 3.80 -3.26
CA PHE A 123 4.52 3.70 -4.01
C PHE A 123 5.78 3.64 -3.15
N SER A 124 5.67 3.72 -1.81
CA SER A 124 6.83 3.55 -0.93
C SER A 124 7.40 2.12 -0.96
N ASN A 125 6.56 1.12 -1.25
CA ASN A 125 6.95 -0.29 -1.37
C ASN A 125 6.04 -1.02 -2.37
N VAL A 126 6.61 -1.94 -3.15
CA VAL A 126 5.87 -2.82 -4.09
C VAL A 126 4.74 -3.58 -3.38
N THR A 127 4.96 -4.03 -2.14
CA THR A 127 3.93 -4.72 -1.35
C THR A 127 2.79 -3.79 -0.93
N GLY A 128 3.11 -2.52 -0.66
CA GLY A 128 2.12 -1.47 -0.35
C GLY A 128 1.19 -1.21 -1.53
N TYR A 129 1.76 -1.08 -2.73
CA TYR A 129 1.00 -0.94 -3.96
C TYR A 129 0.05 -2.13 -4.18
N LEU A 130 0.57 -3.36 -4.09
CA LEU A 130 -0.24 -4.57 -4.28
C LEU A 130 -1.39 -4.64 -3.27
N HIS A 131 -1.11 -4.32 -2.00
CA HIS A 131 -2.12 -4.31 -0.95
C HIS A 131 -3.23 -3.28 -1.20
N VAL A 132 -2.86 -2.04 -1.51
CA VAL A 132 -3.83 -0.98 -1.85
C VAL A 132 -4.68 -1.39 -3.04
N ARG A 133 -4.04 -1.93 -4.10
CA ARG A 133 -4.72 -2.38 -5.30
C ARG A 133 -5.70 -3.53 -5.02
N GLN A 134 -5.35 -4.45 -4.13
CA GLN A 134 -6.22 -5.54 -3.69
C GLN A 134 -7.43 -5.02 -2.91
N VAL A 135 -7.20 -4.16 -1.91
CA VAL A 135 -8.27 -3.56 -1.10
C VAL A 135 -9.25 -2.80 -1.99
N LEU A 136 -8.77 -1.99 -2.93
CA LEU A 136 -9.65 -1.23 -3.84
C LEU A 136 -10.49 -2.15 -4.73
N THR A 137 -9.93 -3.26 -5.22
CA THR A 137 -10.68 -4.24 -6.02
C THR A 137 -11.81 -4.88 -5.20
N GLN A 138 -11.53 -5.21 -3.94
CA GLN A 138 -12.53 -5.77 -3.04
C GLN A 138 -13.64 -4.76 -2.71
N LEU A 139 -13.28 -3.49 -2.47
CA LEU A 139 -14.24 -2.43 -2.18
C LEU A 139 -15.08 -2.05 -3.40
N GLU A 140 -14.53 -2.12 -4.61
CA GLU A 140 -15.28 -1.93 -5.86
C GLU A 140 -16.33 -3.03 -6.07
N ALA A 141 -16.03 -4.27 -5.69
CA ALA A 141 -16.96 -5.40 -5.81
C ALA A 141 -18.19 -5.25 -4.90
N VAL A 142 -18.07 -4.55 -3.77
CA VAL A 142 -19.22 -4.22 -2.92
C VAL A 142 -20.03 -3.15 -3.62
N SER A 143 -21.23 -3.46 -4.11
CA SER A 143 -22.08 -2.51 -4.85
C SER A 143 -22.69 -1.45 -3.91
N GLN A 144 -21.94 -0.38 -3.64
CA GLN A 144 -22.31 0.72 -2.75
C GLN A 144 -22.17 2.07 -3.47
N PRO A 145 -22.81 3.15 -2.95
CA PRO A 145 -22.75 4.47 -3.59
C PRO A 145 -21.33 5.02 -3.76
N TRP A 146 -20.41 4.65 -2.85
CA TRP A 146 -19.02 5.09 -2.84
C TRP A 146 -18.09 4.24 -3.72
N SER A 147 -18.55 3.13 -4.30
CA SER A 147 -17.71 2.18 -5.04
C SER A 147 -17.12 2.79 -6.31
N CYS A 148 -17.82 3.71 -6.95
CA CYS A 148 -17.30 4.48 -8.09
C CYS A 148 -16.09 5.35 -7.71
N ARG A 149 -16.03 5.85 -6.47
CA ARG A 149 -14.90 6.65 -5.96
C ARG A 149 -13.66 5.77 -5.81
N PHE A 150 -13.82 4.53 -5.33
CA PHE A 150 -12.71 3.59 -5.22
C PHE A 150 -12.25 3.06 -6.58
N LYS A 151 -13.17 2.84 -7.52
CA LYS A 151 -12.81 2.56 -8.92
C LYS A 151 -12.00 3.71 -9.53
N ARG A 152 -12.40 4.96 -9.27
CA ARG A 152 -11.65 6.14 -9.74
C ARG A 152 -10.27 6.23 -9.09
N LEU A 153 -10.18 6.04 -7.78
CA LEU A 153 -8.91 6.04 -7.05
C LEU A 153 -7.96 4.95 -7.57
N ARG A 154 -8.49 3.76 -7.91
CA ARG A 154 -7.74 2.65 -8.53
C ARG A 154 -7.16 3.06 -9.88
N GLU A 155 -7.96 3.69 -10.74
CA GLU A 155 -7.51 4.22 -12.03
C GLU A 155 -6.46 5.32 -11.86
N ASP A 156 -6.66 6.24 -10.91
CA ASP A 156 -5.69 7.31 -10.60
C ASP A 156 -4.37 6.73 -10.07
N LEU A 157 -4.42 5.65 -9.28
CA LEU A 157 -3.24 4.91 -8.83
C LEU A 157 -2.49 4.25 -10.00
N GLU A 158 -3.20 3.60 -10.92
CA GLU A 158 -2.60 3.00 -12.13
C GLU A 158 -1.96 4.05 -13.04
N MET A 159 -2.56 5.24 -13.16
CA MET A 159 -1.99 6.36 -13.93
C MET A 159 -0.81 7.03 -13.25
N ALA A 160 -0.78 7.08 -11.92
CA ALA A 160 0.32 7.66 -11.16
C ALA A 160 1.55 6.73 -11.10
N SER A 161 1.37 5.44 -11.40
CA SER A 161 2.44 4.45 -11.45
C SER A 161 3.44 4.77 -12.56
N LYS A 162 4.60 5.29 -12.18
CA LYS A 162 5.75 5.46 -13.09
C LYS A 162 6.61 4.19 -13.19
N ASP A 163 6.45 3.28 -12.25
CA ASP A 163 7.25 2.06 -12.18
C ASP A 163 6.65 0.96 -13.05
N GLY A 164 7.44 0.49 -14.01
CA GLY A 164 7.05 -0.65 -14.86
C GLY A 164 6.74 -1.93 -14.06
N ILE A 165 7.23 -2.05 -12.83
CA ILE A 165 6.90 -3.16 -11.92
C ILE A 165 5.43 -3.11 -11.51
N ALA A 166 4.91 -1.95 -11.11
CA ALA A 166 3.52 -1.81 -10.72
C ALA A 166 2.56 -2.02 -11.92
N CYS A 167 2.97 -1.61 -13.13
CA CYS A 167 2.25 -1.96 -14.36
C CYS A 167 2.22 -3.48 -14.58
N LYS A 168 3.35 -4.18 -14.43
CA LYS A 168 3.43 -5.65 -14.54
C LYS A 168 2.57 -6.38 -13.53
N MET A 169 2.43 -5.83 -12.33
CA MET A 169 1.61 -6.41 -11.26
C MET A 169 0.09 -6.32 -11.55
N SER A 170 -0.35 -5.46 -12.47
CA SER A 170 -1.78 -5.36 -12.84
C SER A 170 -2.38 -6.69 -13.32
N ARG A 171 -1.56 -7.56 -13.93
CA ARG A 171 -1.97 -8.89 -14.41
C ARG A 171 -2.57 -9.80 -13.32
N PHE A 172 -2.21 -9.58 -12.05
CA PHE A 172 -2.70 -10.39 -10.94
C PHE A 172 -4.14 -10.04 -10.53
N PHE A 173 -4.66 -8.91 -11.00
CA PHE A 173 -6.03 -8.46 -10.72
C PHE A 173 -6.99 -8.76 -11.88
N SER A 174 -6.52 -9.49 -12.88
CA SER A 174 -7.31 -9.90 -14.03
C SER A 174 -8.23 -11.07 -13.68
N PRO A 175 -9.35 -11.23 -14.43
CA PRO A 175 -10.22 -12.36 -14.20
C PRO A 175 -9.47 -13.70 -14.44
N PRO A 176 -9.85 -14.77 -13.74
CA PRO A 176 -9.08 -16.01 -13.65
C PRO A 176 -9.12 -16.89 -14.92
N ASP A 177 -9.52 -16.35 -16.06
CA ASP A 177 -9.53 -17.06 -17.33
C ASP A 177 -8.19 -16.95 -18.07
N ASP A 178 -7.72 -18.07 -18.64
CA ASP A 178 -6.43 -18.16 -19.33
C ASP A 178 -6.28 -17.12 -20.46
N ALA A 179 -7.38 -16.84 -21.16
CA ALA A 179 -7.41 -15.87 -22.24
C ALA A 179 -7.25 -14.42 -21.73
N SER A 180 -8.00 -14.03 -20.70
CA SER A 180 -7.82 -12.72 -20.06
C SER A 180 -6.48 -12.58 -19.36
N PHE A 181 -5.93 -13.64 -18.78
CA PHE A 181 -4.60 -13.60 -18.17
C PHE A 181 -3.50 -13.37 -19.21
N ALA A 182 -3.56 -14.07 -20.35
CA ALA A 182 -2.65 -13.87 -21.47
C ALA A 182 -2.76 -12.45 -22.05
N ALA A 183 -3.98 -11.96 -22.27
CA ALA A 183 -4.21 -10.59 -22.74
C ALA A 183 -3.70 -9.54 -21.73
N SER A 184 -3.92 -9.78 -20.43
CA SER A 184 -3.48 -8.88 -19.37
C SER A 184 -1.97 -8.83 -19.23
N THR A 185 -1.27 -9.93 -19.50
CA THR A 185 0.20 -9.96 -19.51
C THR A 185 0.74 -9.07 -20.64
N LEU A 186 0.18 -9.18 -21.85
CA LEU A 186 0.55 -8.33 -22.98
C LEU A 186 0.25 -6.85 -22.70
N ILE A 187 -0.93 -6.55 -22.14
CA ILE A 187 -1.30 -5.19 -21.74
C ILE A 187 -0.32 -4.64 -20.70
N ALA A 188 0.02 -5.43 -19.68
CA ALA A 188 0.93 -5.02 -18.63
C ALA A 188 2.35 -4.74 -19.15
N ASP A 189 2.84 -5.53 -20.11
CA ASP A 189 4.15 -5.31 -20.75
C ASP A 189 4.16 -4.06 -21.66
N ILE A 190 3.08 -3.84 -22.42
CA ILE A 190 2.89 -2.62 -23.22
C ILE A 190 2.88 -1.39 -22.31
N LEU A 191 2.12 -1.44 -21.22
CA LEU A 191 2.01 -0.36 -20.25
C LEU A 191 3.33 -0.10 -19.51
N ALA A 192 4.07 -1.14 -19.15
CA ALA A 192 5.39 -1.00 -18.51
C ALA A 192 6.39 -0.32 -19.46
N THR A 193 6.35 -0.65 -20.75
CA THR A 193 7.20 -0.04 -21.78
C THR A 193 6.84 1.44 -21.99
N ALA A 194 5.54 1.72 -22.09
CA ALA A 194 5.03 3.09 -22.25
C ALA A 194 5.33 3.97 -21.02
N SER A 195 5.25 3.41 -19.81
CA SER A 195 5.58 4.12 -18.56
C SER A 195 7.06 4.49 -18.48
N GLY A 196 7.93 3.72 -19.14
CA GLY A 196 9.35 4.05 -19.33
C GLY A 196 9.62 5.12 -20.39
N GLY A 197 8.58 5.68 -21.03
CA GLY A 197 8.71 6.71 -22.08
C GLY A 197 9.04 6.14 -23.46
N HIS A 198 8.98 4.82 -23.63
CA HIS A 198 9.23 4.17 -24.91
C HIS A 198 7.93 3.94 -25.69
N VAL A 199 8.01 3.95 -27.02
CA VAL A 199 6.87 3.61 -27.89
C VAL A 199 6.48 2.16 -27.65
N ALA A 200 5.18 1.89 -27.58
CA ALA A 200 4.67 0.55 -27.38
C ALA A 200 5.14 -0.40 -28.49
N PRO A 201 5.61 -1.61 -28.14
CA PRO A 201 6.12 -2.56 -29.12
C PRO A 201 4.99 -3.03 -30.05
N SER A 202 5.12 -2.72 -31.35
CA SER A 202 4.10 -3.05 -32.35
C SER A 202 3.81 -4.55 -32.42
N SER A 203 4.79 -5.41 -32.11
CA SER A 203 4.62 -6.86 -32.05
C SER A 203 3.59 -7.28 -31.02
N ASP A 204 3.56 -6.64 -29.85
CA ASP A 204 2.67 -7.04 -28.76
C ASP A 204 1.27 -6.47 -28.96
N VAL A 205 1.15 -5.29 -29.57
CA VAL A 205 -0.13 -4.75 -30.04
C VAL A 205 -0.75 -5.65 -31.11
N ILE A 206 0.04 -6.16 -32.05
CA ILE A 206 -0.44 -7.11 -33.08
C ILE A 206 -0.86 -8.45 -32.45
N LYS A 207 -0.12 -8.98 -31.47
CA LYS A 207 -0.53 -10.18 -30.72
C LYS A 207 -1.85 -9.96 -29.97
N LEU A 208 -2.00 -8.82 -29.30
CA LEU A 208 -3.22 -8.44 -28.58
C LEU A 208 -4.40 -8.34 -29.56
N TYR A 209 -4.22 -7.68 -30.70
CA TYR A 209 -5.25 -7.60 -31.75
C TYR A 209 -5.68 -8.99 -32.25
N ARG A 210 -4.73 -9.90 -32.48
CA ARG A 210 -5.04 -11.29 -32.89
C ARG A 210 -5.86 -12.02 -31.82
N GLN A 211 -5.55 -11.83 -30.54
CA GLN A 211 -6.30 -12.45 -29.44
C GLN A 211 -7.76 -11.97 -29.39
N TYR A 212 -8.02 -10.67 -29.58
CA TYR A 212 -9.38 -10.14 -29.61
C TYR A 212 -10.14 -10.44 -30.92
N LYS A 213 -9.42 -10.68 -32.03
CA LYS A 213 -10.01 -10.99 -33.34
C LYS A 213 -10.27 -12.47 -33.57
N SER A 214 -9.56 -13.36 -32.87
CA SER A 214 -9.72 -14.81 -33.05
C SER A 214 -11.15 -15.25 -32.69
N ARG A 215 -11.92 -15.63 -33.71
CA ARG A 215 -13.29 -16.16 -33.59
C ARG A 215 -13.34 -17.66 -33.26
N GLY A 216 -12.19 -18.30 -33.02
CA GLY A 216 -12.08 -19.75 -32.87
C GLY A 216 -11.93 -20.21 -31.42
N SER A 217 -12.97 -20.88 -30.89
CA SER A 217 -12.95 -21.89 -29.81
C SER A 217 -12.39 -21.56 -28.41
N GLY A 218 -11.86 -20.37 -28.15
CA GLY A 218 -11.41 -19.93 -26.83
C GLY A 218 -12.23 -18.75 -26.31
N CYS A 219 -12.40 -18.63 -24.99
CA CYS A 219 -13.00 -17.46 -24.36
C CYS A 219 -12.32 -16.18 -24.87
N ILE A 220 -13.10 -15.27 -25.45
CA ILE A 220 -12.59 -13.95 -25.83
C ILE A 220 -12.24 -13.20 -24.53
N PRO A 221 -11.04 -12.58 -24.43
CA PRO A 221 -10.65 -11.81 -23.25
C PRO A 221 -11.67 -10.71 -22.93
N SER A 222 -11.85 -10.39 -21.65
CA SER A 222 -12.81 -9.36 -21.25
C SER A 222 -12.43 -7.99 -21.80
N VAL A 223 -13.36 -7.33 -22.50
CA VAL A 223 -13.20 -5.96 -23.03
C VAL A 223 -12.85 -4.95 -21.94
N LYS A 224 -13.21 -5.24 -20.67
CA LYS A 224 -12.86 -4.40 -19.51
C LYS A 224 -11.34 -4.21 -19.35
N LEU A 225 -10.52 -5.13 -19.84
CA LEU A 225 -9.06 -5.04 -19.80
C LEU A 225 -8.53 -3.92 -20.71
N LEU A 226 -9.21 -3.63 -21.81
CA LEU A 226 -8.84 -2.56 -22.73
C LEU A 226 -9.25 -1.17 -22.23
N HIS A 227 -10.17 -1.09 -21.26
CA HIS A 227 -10.59 0.17 -20.65
C HIS A 227 -9.57 0.77 -19.67
N HIS A 228 -8.33 0.26 -19.66
CA HIS A 228 -7.27 0.83 -18.85
C HIS A 228 -6.96 2.28 -19.32
N PRO A 229 -6.92 3.27 -18.42
CA PRO A 229 -6.82 4.69 -18.81
C PRO A 229 -5.52 5.03 -19.58
N MET A 230 -4.43 4.30 -19.31
CA MET A 230 -3.19 4.43 -20.07
C MET A 230 -3.22 3.76 -21.44
N MET A 231 -4.03 2.72 -21.65
CA MET A 231 -4.10 2.05 -22.95
C MET A 231 -4.64 2.98 -24.04
N VAL A 232 -5.62 3.83 -23.71
CA VAL A 232 -6.14 4.84 -24.64
C VAL A 232 -5.04 5.84 -25.04
N LYS A 233 -4.18 6.26 -24.10
CA LYS A 233 -3.06 7.17 -24.40
C LYS A 233 -1.94 6.52 -25.20
N VAL A 234 -1.75 5.21 -25.06
CA VAL A 234 -0.70 4.46 -25.77
C VAL A 234 -1.10 4.14 -27.21
N LEU A 235 -2.41 4.04 -27.46
CA LEU A 235 -2.96 3.74 -28.79
C LEU A 235 -3.25 5.00 -29.63
N LEU A 236 -3.22 6.19 -29.02
CA LEU A 236 -3.36 7.50 -29.66
C LEU A 236 -1.98 8.13 -29.88
#